data_AF-A0A931IDB4-F1
#
_entry.id   AF-A0A931IDB4-F1
#
_cell.length_a   1.000
_cell.length_b   1.000
_cell.length_c   1.000
_cell.angle_alpha   90.00
_cell.angle_beta   90.00
_cell.angle_gamma   90.00
#
_symmetry.space_group_name_H-M   'P 1'
#
loop_
_entity.id
_entity.type
_entity.pdbx_description
1 polymer ?
#
loop_
_entity_poly.entity_id
_entity_poly.type
_entity_poly.pdbx_seq_one_letter_code
_entity_poly.pdbx_strand_id
1 'polypeptide(L)'
;MSTTAAFRAASTGPLIALVGIGPRVGVTATTVALARTWPGPETSILVEADLAGGRLAALNGGDPYLGSASLARTVDPDTPVEADRVAAHLQFLPSGVALLAAPPGRSDRVRVGLTRSLLIDARPALRAMGAAVFADCGAPEPGSPLTPILTAADACLIVVRADLADPDYAAHRIHRLTDSCRARGVLLIGATPHGDYAHALALPILGTLPLARTAARALLHGTRPPRRRPHLLPAARTISTALRRQLQPPAPAPRGGPRTADPPTPRHRGTRRRPAPPPTVYRLDPATITPEPARPIAPRPAPPPPAPVPVPVTIPVAPALRSDDGTAEHPTPRPEPAPPSSAPPSPVAPSPAPPSPASTGPQPDTAEPGLAITVFGPTRLVWRATEHGPGVDITARLSPRSRELLTVLALHPDGLGRDRLIDLVWGELAPEQPRGALANNVSRLRAAVAAATDGRVSAVLTNDRLHYRLSEDGVTVDYRRFGAAVAARRHATHDRDRAAACREITAYAGTALATDLTHPWVEPIREAARRDTLNALGWLAAHTEDPHTTLGLLETAIENDPYNEHLWQEILRLHHRLGEHDALGRAYTLLTHKLAEIGEKPSQETRRLLDDLRHKKV
;
A
#
# COMPACT_ATOMS: atom_id res chain seq x y z
N MET A 1 47.00 20.29 -13.51
CA MET A 1 45.70 20.62 -14.13
C MET A 1 44.61 20.08 -13.22
N SER A 2 44.05 20.98 -12.41
CA SER A 2 43.01 20.69 -11.42
C SER A 2 41.68 20.42 -12.11
N THR A 3 41.09 19.24 -11.88
CA THR A 3 39.65 19.03 -12.10
C THR A 3 39.06 18.57 -10.79
N THR A 4 38.73 19.56 -9.95
CA THR A 4 37.96 19.39 -8.74
C THR A 4 36.61 18.81 -9.14
N ALA A 5 36.41 17.52 -8.87
CA ALA A 5 35.10 16.90 -8.90
C ALA A 5 34.20 17.72 -7.98
N ALA A 6 33.28 18.47 -8.58
CA ALA A 6 32.21 19.13 -7.86
C ALA A 6 31.41 18.02 -7.17
N PHE A 7 31.70 17.81 -5.89
CA PHE A 7 30.87 17.07 -4.97
C PHE A 7 29.46 17.64 -5.13
N ARG A 8 28.59 16.93 -5.87
CA ARG A 8 27.16 17.24 -5.90
C ARG A 8 26.75 17.26 -4.43
N ALA A 9 26.51 18.44 -3.88
CA ALA A 9 25.97 18.58 -2.54
C ALA A 9 24.76 17.65 -2.46
N ALA A 10 24.88 16.57 -1.68
CA ALA A 10 23.79 15.65 -1.44
C ALA A 10 22.61 16.51 -0.97
N SER A 11 21.52 16.54 -1.74
CA SER A 11 20.31 17.27 -1.35
C SER A 11 19.82 16.63 -0.05
N THR A 12 20.04 17.32 1.07
CA THR A 12 19.57 16.87 2.38
C THR A 12 18.05 16.87 2.34
N GLY A 13 17.43 15.69 2.54
CA GLY A 13 15.99 15.59 2.46
C GLY A 13 15.30 16.36 3.61
N PRO A 14 14.14 16.99 3.36
CA PRO A 14 13.46 17.82 4.34
C PRO A 14 12.74 16.99 5.40
N LEU A 15 12.60 17.55 6.60
CA LEU A 15 11.67 17.08 7.63
C LEU A 15 10.38 17.91 7.54
N ILE A 16 9.27 17.25 7.22
CA ILE A 16 7.94 17.86 7.09
C ILE A 16 7.06 17.26 8.17
N ALA A 17 6.62 18.08 9.13
CA ALA A 17 5.68 17.66 10.16
C ALA A 17 4.25 17.95 9.70
N LEU A 18 3.34 17.00 9.91
CA LEU A 18 1.90 17.18 9.67
C LEU A 18 1.14 17.12 10.99
N VAL A 19 0.33 18.15 11.23
CA VAL A 19 -0.49 18.27 12.45
C VAL A 19 -1.94 18.57 12.09
N GLY A 20 -2.86 18.04 12.88
CA GLY A 20 -4.28 18.36 12.81
C GLY A 20 -4.70 19.34 13.89
N ILE A 21 -5.69 20.18 13.60
CA ILE A 21 -6.31 21.05 14.62
C ILE A 21 -7.23 20.30 15.59
N GLY A 22 -7.49 19.01 15.33
CA GLY A 22 -8.35 18.15 16.15
C GLY A 22 -8.31 16.69 15.66
N PRO A 23 -8.94 15.77 16.39
CA PRO A 23 -8.97 14.36 16.02
C PRO A 23 -9.75 14.14 14.72
N ARG A 24 -9.41 13.08 13.97
CA ARG A 24 -10.12 12.65 12.75
C ARG A 24 -10.18 13.70 11.62
N VAL A 25 -9.32 14.73 11.67
CA VAL A 25 -9.20 15.70 10.58
C VAL A 25 -8.54 15.13 9.32
N GLY A 26 -7.96 13.91 9.39
CA GLY A 26 -7.37 13.22 8.24
C GLY A 26 -5.87 13.45 8.06
N VAL A 27 -5.14 13.70 9.15
CA VAL A 27 -3.68 13.91 9.17
C VAL A 27 -2.96 12.72 8.52
N THR A 28 -3.15 11.50 9.04
CA THR A 28 -2.51 10.27 8.51
C THR A 28 -2.74 10.06 7.02
N ALA A 29 -3.99 10.19 6.54
CA ALA A 29 -4.29 10.06 5.12
C ALA A 29 -3.60 11.13 4.27
N THR A 30 -3.51 12.35 4.80
CA THR A 30 -2.82 13.47 4.14
C THR A 30 -1.31 13.23 4.11
N THR A 31 -0.71 12.79 5.21
CA THR A 31 0.71 12.43 5.33
C THR A 31 1.07 11.36 4.30
N VAL A 32 0.31 10.26 4.24
CA VAL A 32 0.54 9.17 3.27
C VAL A 32 0.40 9.68 1.83
N ALA A 33 -0.61 10.51 1.54
CA ALA A 33 -0.82 11.06 0.20
C ALA A 33 0.32 12.00 -0.24
N LEU A 34 0.79 12.88 0.64
CA LEU A 34 1.90 13.79 0.34
C LEU A 34 3.23 13.03 0.19
N ALA A 35 3.51 12.08 1.09
CA ALA A 35 4.69 11.22 1.00
C ALA A 35 4.70 10.40 -0.30
N ARG A 36 3.57 9.76 -0.67
CA ARG A 36 3.44 9.00 -1.93
C ARG A 36 3.67 9.86 -3.17
N THR A 37 3.33 11.13 -3.09
CA THR A 37 3.37 12.05 -4.23
C THR A 37 4.54 13.01 -4.18
N TRP A 38 5.52 12.80 -3.29
CA TRP A 38 6.70 13.65 -3.19
C TRP A 38 7.45 13.64 -4.53
N PRO A 39 7.69 14.81 -5.15
CA PRO A 39 8.30 14.86 -6.49
C PRO A 39 9.83 14.82 -6.43
N GLY A 40 10.40 14.63 -5.24
CA GLY A 40 11.82 14.59 -4.93
C GLY A 40 12.64 13.51 -5.61
N PRO A 41 13.97 13.69 -5.79
CA PRO A 41 14.89 12.57 -5.87
C PRO A 41 14.95 11.81 -4.54
N GLU A 42 14.58 12.47 -3.43
CA GLU A 42 14.58 11.90 -2.09
C GLU A 42 13.50 10.85 -1.93
N THR A 43 13.80 9.79 -1.20
CA THR A 43 12.78 8.80 -0.86
C THR A 43 11.94 9.26 0.31
N SER A 44 10.63 9.07 0.22
CA SER A 44 9.72 9.47 1.27
C SER A 44 9.64 8.41 2.37
N ILE A 45 9.99 8.82 3.58
CA ILE A 45 9.83 8.03 4.81
C ILE A 45 8.74 8.69 5.63
N LEU A 46 7.67 7.94 5.92
CA LEU A 46 6.65 8.33 6.86
C LEU A 46 7.02 7.83 8.26
N VAL A 47 7.00 8.70 9.25
CA VAL A 47 7.19 8.35 10.66
C VAL A 47 5.88 8.60 11.40
N GLU A 48 5.31 7.55 12.02
CA GLU A 48 4.18 7.73 12.93
C GLU A 48 4.67 8.39 14.22
N ALA A 49 4.39 9.69 14.38
CA ALA A 49 4.77 10.49 15.54
C ALA A 49 3.58 10.82 16.47
N ASP A 50 2.34 10.60 16.01
CA ASP A 50 1.11 10.74 16.78
C ASP A 50 1.20 9.89 18.05
N LEU A 51 0.97 10.48 19.23
CA LEU A 51 0.98 9.80 20.54
C LEU A 51 -0.30 9.01 20.85
N ALA A 52 -1.36 9.21 20.07
CA ALA A 52 -2.57 8.40 20.10
C ALA A 52 -2.64 7.35 18.96
N GLY A 53 -1.70 7.41 18.01
CA GLY A 53 -1.58 6.53 16.83
C GLY A 53 -0.88 5.19 17.09
N GLY A 54 -0.28 4.61 16.05
CA GLY A 54 0.34 3.27 16.06
C GLY A 54 -0.55 2.18 15.48
N ARG A 55 -1.29 2.52 14.41
CA ARG A 55 -2.26 1.61 13.77
C ARG A 55 -1.94 1.35 12.31
N LEU A 56 -1.08 2.17 11.70
CA LEU A 56 -0.92 2.15 10.26
C LEU A 56 -0.28 0.85 9.75
N ALA A 57 0.70 0.29 10.49
CA ALA A 57 1.27 -1.02 10.18
C ALA A 57 0.22 -2.14 10.22
N ALA A 58 -0.52 -2.24 11.34
CA ALA A 58 -1.57 -3.25 11.51
C ALA A 58 -2.69 -3.13 10.46
N LEU A 59 -3.06 -1.90 10.08
CA LEU A 59 -4.08 -1.65 9.04
C LEU A 59 -3.69 -2.15 7.65
N ASN A 60 -2.40 -2.38 7.41
CA ASN A 60 -1.83 -2.83 6.14
C ASN A 60 -1.21 -4.24 6.22
N GLY A 61 -1.49 -4.99 7.28
CA GLY A 61 -0.94 -6.35 7.45
C GLY A 61 0.56 -6.40 7.76
N GLY A 62 1.17 -5.26 8.11
CA GLY A 62 2.56 -5.19 8.59
C GLY A 62 2.68 -5.55 10.08
N ASP A 63 3.92 -5.72 10.55
CA ASP A 63 4.22 -5.98 11.95
C ASP A 63 4.10 -4.68 12.77
N PRO A 64 3.14 -4.55 13.71
CA PRO A 64 2.95 -3.34 14.49
C PRO A 64 4.11 -3.03 15.46
N TYR A 65 5.03 -3.97 15.69
CA TYR A 65 6.19 -3.79 16.58
C TYR A 65 7.51 -3.61 15.83
N LEU A 66 7.52 -3.78 14.50
CA LEU A 66 8.65 -3.45 13.63
C LEU A 66 8.58 -1.96 13.24
N GLY A 67 9.49 -1.15 13.75
CA GLY A 67 9.47 0.28 13.54
C GLY A 67 10.30 1.02 14.57
N SER A 68 9.76 2.12 15.07
CA SER A 68 10.39 2.92 16.13
C SER A 68 10.74 2.11 17.39
N ALA A 69 9.87 1.18 17.82
CA ALA A 69 10.08 0.38 19.03
C ALA A 69 11.09 -0.75 18.86
N SER A 70 11.27 -1.31 17.65
CA SER A 70 12.33 -2.28 17.37
C SER A 70 13.66 -1.59 17.16
N LEU A 71 13.67 -0.44 16.47
CA LEU A 71 14.84 0.40 16.29
C LEU A 71 15.37 0.93 17.64
N ALA A 72 14.47 1.32 18.54
CA ALA A 72 14.80 1.64 19.93
C ALA A 72 15.72 0.62 20.61
N ARG A 73 15.47 -0.67 20.35
CA ARG A 73 16.15 -1.78 21.02
C ARG A 73 17.52 -2.06 20.44
N THR A 74 17.83 -1.52 19.27
CA THR A 74 19.10 -1.73 18.55
C THR A 74 20.02 -0.50 18.59
N VAL A 75 19.54 0.59 19.19
CA VAL A 75 20.25 1.88 19.27
C VAL A 75 20.68 2.13 20.71
N ASP A 76 21.97 2.45 20.87
CA ASP A 76 22.50 2.99 22.11
C ASP A 76 22.20 4.51 22.17
N PRO A 77 21.66 5.04 23.29
CA PRO A 77 21.33 6.46 23.44
C PRO A 77 22.47 7.43 23.08
N ASP A 78 23.72 7.02 23.28
CA ASP A 78 24.89 7.89 23.11
C ASP A 78 25.55 7.76 21.73
N THR A 79 25.04 6.89 20.86
CA THR A 79 25.61 6.64 19.53
C THR A 79 24.72 7.14 18.40
N PRO A 80 25.26 7.86 17.40
CA PRO A 80 24.49 8.23 16.21
C PRO A 80 23.92 6.99 15.51
N VAL A 81 22.61 7.00 15.23
CA VAL A 81 21.94 5.91 14.52
C VAL A 81 22.42 5.89 13.07
N GLU A 82 22.96 4.78 12.59
CA GLU A 82 23.34 4.65 11.19
C GLU A 82 22.13 4.45 10.27
N ALA A 83 22.25 4.90 9.02
CA ALA A 83 21.21 4.79 7.99
C ALA A 83 20.71 3.34 7.80
N ASP A 84 21.62 2.38 7.73
CA ASP A 84 21.29 0.97 7.49
C ASP A 84 20.51 0.35 8.66
N ARG A 85 20.78 0.81 9.89
CA ARG A 85 20.01 0.40 11.07
C ARG A 85 18.57 0.91 11.00
N VAL A 86 18.35 2.16 10.57
CA VAL A 86 17.00 2.67 10.34
C VAL A 86 16.29 1.83 9.26
N ALA A 87 16.98 1.54 8.16
CA ALA A 87 16.43 0.78 7.04
C ALA A 87 15.94 -0.61 7.45
N ALA A 88 16.65 -1.30 8.34
CA ALA A 88 16.27 -2.63 8.86
C ALA A 88 14.95 -2.64 9.66
N HIS A 89 14.45 -1.48 10.07
CA HIS A 89 13.20 -1.33 10.82
C HIS A 89 12.10 -0.59 10.04
N LEU A 90 12.33 -0.28 8.76
CA LEU A 90 11.30 0.25 7.89
C LEU A 90 10.41 -0.86 7.36
N GLN A 91 9.12 -0.57 7.28
CA GLN A 91 8.12 -1.35 6.56
C GLN A 91 7.61 -0.57 5.36
N PHE A 92 6.87 -1.21 4.47
CA PHE A 92 6.28 -0.53 3.32
C PHE A 92 4.77 -0.55 3.37
N LEU A 93 4.19 0.64 3.19
CA LEU A 93 2.77 0.71 2.89
C LEU A 93 2.52 0.17 1.49
N PRO A 94 1.34 -0.39 1.20
CA PRO A 94 0.95 -0.79 -0.16
C PRO A 94 0.99 0.37 -1.16
N SER A 95 1.01 1.62 -0.68
CA SER A 95 1.25 2.81 -1.50
C SER A 95 2.70 2.99 -1.98
N GLY A 96 3.64 2.14 -1.56
CA GLY A 96 5.08 2.24 -1.81
C GLY A 96 5.81 3.26 -0.92
N VAL A 97 5.16 3.76 0.13
CA VAL A 97 5.78 4.71 1.07
C VAL A 97 6.44 3.91 2.19
N ALA A 98 7.72 4.20 2.47
CA ALA A 98 8.42 3.61 3.61
C ALA A 98 7.80 4.14 4.91
N LEU A 99 7.57 3.25 5.86
CA LEU A 99 6.92 3.50 7.14
C LEU A 99 7.85 3.10 8.27
N LEU A 100 8.11 4.05 9.17
CA LEU A 100 8.60 3.76 10.51
C LEU A 100 7.39 3.78 11.46
N ALA A 101 6.88 2.59 11.77
CA ALA A 101 5.65 2.43 12.53
C ALA A 101 5.84 2.81 14.01
N ALA A 102 4.78 3.34 14.61
CA ALA A 102 4.70 3.50 16.05
C ALA A 102 4.11 2.22 16.67
N PRO A 103 4.60 1.78 17.84
CA PRO A 103 4.02 0.64 18.54
C PRO A 103 2.55 0.91 18.92
N PRO A 104 1.69 -0.12 18.93
CA PRO A 104 0.29 0.02 19.32
C PRO A 104 0.16 0.33 20.81
N GLY A 105 -0.90 1.04 21.19
CA GLY A 105 -1.22 1.39 22.58
C GLY A 105 -0.96 2.86 22.94
N ARG A 106 -1.39 3.29 24.13
CA ARG A 106 -1.13 4.64 24.68
C ARG A 106 -0.06 4.56 25.75
N SER A 107 1.13 5.09 25.48
CA SER A 107 2.22 5.22 26.47
C SER A 107 3.09 6.44 26.16
N ASP A 108 3.13 7.40 27.10
CA ASP A 108 3.59 8.77 26.86
C ASP A 108 5.11 9.00 26.91
N ARG A 109 5.89 8.32 27.76
CA ARG A 109 7.31 8.70 27.96
C ARG A 109 8.29 8.04 27.00
N VAL A 110 8.19 6.72 26.86
CA VAL A 110 9.11 5.93 25.99
C VAL A 110 8.90 6.32 24.53
N ARG A 111 7.65 6.48 24.10
CA ARG A 111 7.31 6.85 22.72
C ARG A 111 7.78 8.25 22.36
N VAL A 112 7.57 9.22 23.24
CA VAL A 112 8.08 10.58 23.05
C VAL A 112 9.59 10.61 22.95
N GLY A 113 10.30 9.91 23.85
CA GLY A 113 11.76 9.81 23.80
C GLY A 113 12.25 9.23 22.49
N LEU A 114 11.60 8.16 22.01
CA LEU A 114 11.94 7.52 20.74
C LEU A 114 11.64 8.38 19.52
N THR A 115 10.44 8.94 19.43
CA THR A 115 10.08 9.81 18.30
C THR A 115 11.00 11.03 18.24
N ARG A 116 11.35 11.61 19.40
CA ARG A 116 12.32 12.71 19.48
C ARG A 116 13.72 12.27 19.04
N SER A 117 14.22 11.17 19.59
CA SER A 117 15.55 10.64 19.22
C SER A 117 15.64 10.35 17.73
N LEU A 118 14.58 9.80 17.13
CA LEU A 118 14.56 9.48 15.71
C LEU A 118 14.47 10.71 14.80
N LEU A 119 13.55 11.63 15.09
CA LEU A 119 13.28 12.78 14.21
C LEU A 119 14.24 13.96 14.44
N ILE A 120 14.91 14.00 15.59
CA ILE A 120 15.84 15.07 15.96
C ILE A 120 17.26 14.55 16.04
N ASP A 121 17.53 13.54 16.86
CA ASP A 121 18.90 13.11 17.17
C ASP A 121 19.50 12.25 16.03
N ALA A 122 18.70 11.35 15.43
CA ALA A 122 19.06 10.57 14.24
C ALA A 122 18.81 11.31 12.91
N ARG A 123 18.40 12.60 12.99
CA ARG A 123 18.17 13.44 11.81
C ARG A 123 19.38 13.53 10.85
N PRO A 124 20.64 13.59 11.32
CA PRO A 124 21.79 13.55 10.43
C PRO A 124 21.85 12.28 9.58
N ALA A 125 21.48 11.12 10.13
CA ALA A 125 21.47 9.86 9.41
C ALA A 125 20.29 9.73 8.44
N LEU A 126 19.11 10.20 8.83
CA LEU A 126 17.97 10.35 7.92
C LEU A 126 18.30 11.29 6.74
N ARG A 127 19.07 12.35 7.00
CA ARG A 127 19.60 13.25 5.97
C ARG A 127 20.67 12.59 5.11
N ALA A 128 21.55 11.78 5.69
CA ALA A 128 22.57 11.02 4.96
C ALA A 128 21.95 10.00 3.98
N MET A 129 20.78 9.45 4.31
CA MET A 129 19.99 8.63 3.38
C MET A 129 19.39 9.42 2.20
N GLY A 130 19.44 10.75 2.23
CA GLY A 130 18.77 11.59 1.25
C GLY A 130 17.26 11.39 1.26
N ALA A 131 16.65 11.14 2.42
CA ALA A 131 15.22 10.86 2.56
C ALA A 131 14.41 12.11 2.92
N ALA A 132 13.24 12.28 2.28
CA ALA A 132 12.23 13.25 2.69
C ALA A 132 11.38 12.63 3.80
N VAL A 133 11.46 13.18 5.00
CA VAL A 133 10.82 12.63 6.19
C VAL A 133 9.49 13.33 6.42
N PHE A 134 8.41 12.56 6.48
CA PHE A 134 7.06 13.03 6.79
C PHE A 134 6.65 12.51 8.17
N ALA A 135 6.63 13.39 9.16
CA ALA A 135 6.20 13.04 10.51
C ALA A 135 4.68 13.23 10.63
N ASP A 136 3.93 12.15 10.80
CA ASP A 136 2.50 12.21 11.15
C ASP A 136 2.38 12.45 12.65
N CYS A 137 2.20 13.70 13.06
CA CYS A 137 2.13 14.10 14.46
C CYS A 137 0.71 14.01 15.04
N GLY A 138 -0.28 13.56 14.26
CA GLY A 138 -1.67 13.48 14.72
C GLY A 138 -2.24 14.86 15.07
N ALA A 139 -2.99 14.94 16.17
CA ALA A 139 -3.61 16.18 16.64
C ALA A 139 -3.11 16.54 18.06
N PRO A 140 -1.86 17.05 18.18
CA PRO A 140 -1.28 17.34 19.47
C PRO A 140 -1.97 18.53 20.16
N GLU A 141 -1.87 18.57 21.49
CA GLU A 141 -2.15 19.78 22.27
C GLU A 141 -0.95 20.77 22.23
N PRO A 142 -1.19 22.09 22.37
CA PRO A 142 -0.14 23.08 22.54
C PRO A 142 0.70 22.73 23.77
N GLY A 143 2.02 22.82 23.64
CA GLY A 143 2.94 22.38 24.69
C GLY A 143 3.09 20.85 24.80
N SER A 144 2.55 20.07 23.86
CA SER A 144 2.79 18.63 23.82
C SER A 144 4.29 18.31 23.67
N PRO A 145 4.69 17.07 24.01
CA PRO A 145 6.07 16.64 23.83
C PRO A 145 6.54 16.58 22.36
N LEU A 146 5.65 16.79 21.39
CA LEU A 146 6.01 16.90 19.96
C LEU A 146 6.53 18.30 19.59
N THR A 147 6.42 19.29 20.47
CA THR A 147 6.88 20.67 20.21
C THR A 147 8.32 20.74 19.65
N PRO A 148 9.32 20.00 20.18
CA PRO A 148 10.67 20.01 19.61
C PRO A 148 10.73 19.54 18.16
N ILE A 149 9.90 18.55 17.77
CA ILE A 149 9.82 18.03 16.40
C ILE A 149 9.24 19.09 15.47
N LEU A 150 8.16 19.76 15.90
CA LEU A 150 7.52 20.84 15.13
C LEU A 150 8.47 22.03 14.93
N THR A 151 9.23 22.39 15.96
CA THR A 151 10.24 23.47 15.90
C THR A 151 11.42 23.08 14.99
N ALA A 152 11.82 21.81 15.00
CA ALA A 152 12.92 21.32 14.19
C ALA A 152 12.55 21.14 12.71
N ALA A 153 11.28 20.89 12.39
CA ALA A 153 10.81 20.65 11.03
C ALA A 153 11.13 21.82 10.08
N ASP A 154 11.49 21.46 8.84
CA ASP A 154 11.72 22.41 7.76
C ASP A 154 10.40 23.05 7.28
N ALA A 155 9.28 22.32 7.41
CA ALA A 155 7.93 22.86 7.33
C ALA A 155 6.96 22.11 8.26
N CYS A 156 6.01 22.86 8.84
CA CYS A 156 4.88 22.32 9.59
C CYS A 156 3.57 22.54 8.81
N LEU A 157 2.95 21.46 8.36
CA LEU A 157 1.69 21.51 7.59
C LEU A 157 0.50 21.24 8.50
N ILE A 158 -0.48 22.14 8.47
CA ILE A 158 -1.64 22.07 9.35
C ILE A 158 -2.87 21.64 8.56
N VAL A 159 -3.41 20.47 8.90
CA VAL A 159 -4.57 19.88 8.27
C VAL A 159 -5.84 20.35 8.98
N VAL A 160 -6.70 21.02 8.22
CA VAL A 160 -7.98 21.56 8.68
C VAL A 160 -9.10 20.93 7.85
N ARG A 161 -10.06 20.31 8.52
CA ARG A 161 -11.31 19.86 7.89
C ARG A 161 -12.38 20.90 8.10
N ALA A 162 -12.79 21.55 7.01
CA ALA A 162 -13.74 22.65 7.05
C ALA A 162 -15.13 22.24 7.56
N ASP A 163 -15.45 20.93 7.54
CA ASP A 163 -16.71 20.38 8.07
C ASP A 163 -16.68 20.07 9.57
N LEU A 164 -15.52 20.21 10.24
CA LEU A 164 -15.32 19.74 11.62
C LEU A 164 -14.96 20.85 12.63
N ALA A 165 -14.60 22.04 12.16
CA ALA A 165 -14.16 23.12 13.04
C ALA A 165 -14.66 24.46 12.53
N ASP A 166 -14.95 25.36 13.46
CA ASP A 166 -15.19 26.77 13.16
C ASP A 166 -13.88 27.45 12.71
N PRO A 167 -13.91 28.36 11.70
CA PRO A 167 -12.71 29.01 11.19
C PRO A 167 -11.96 29.85 12.24
N ASP A 168 -12.64 30.54 13.16
CA ASP A 168 -11.98 31.36 14.19
C ASP A 168 -11.27 30.46 15.20
N TYR A 169 -11.93 29.39 15.63
CA TYR A 169 -11.32 28.36 16.46
C TYR A 169 -10.10 27.73 15.78
N ALA A 170 -10.23 27.38 14.49
CA ALA A 170 -9.15 26.80 13.70
C ALA A 170 -7.95 27.76 13.59
N ALA A 171 -8.18 29.04 13.30
CA ALA A 171 -7.13 30.06 13.23
C ALA A 171 -6.39 30.19 14.56
N HIS A 172 -7.13 30.36 15.66
CA HIS A 172 -6.56 30.48 17.00
C HIS A 172 -5.73 29.24 17.39
N ARG A 173 -6.23 28.04 17.04
CA ARG A 173 -5.53 26.78 17.29
C ARG A 173 -4.25 26.65 16.45
N ILE A 174 -4.30 27.03 15.16
CA ILE A 174 -3.12 27.05 14.28
C ILE A 174 -2.03 27.94 14.87
N HIS A 175 -2.38 29.16 15.29
CA HIS A 175 -1.42 30.09 15.89
C HIS A 175 -0.72 29.48 17.10
N ARG A 176 -1.48 28.93 18.06
CA ARG A 176 -0.90 28.31 19.27
C ARG A 176 -0.05 27.08 18.99
N LEU A 177 -0.45 26.22 18.05
CA LEU A 177 0.31 25.01 17.72
C LEU A 177 1.62 25.29 16.99
N THR A 178 1.71 26.40 16.27
CA THR A 178 2.80 26.66 15.32
C THR A 178 3.62 27.89 15.65
N ASP A 179 3.51 28.40 16.88
CA ASP A 179 4.23 29.58 17.36
C ASP A 179 5.76 29.43 17.24
N SER A 180 6.27 28.23 17.54
CA SER A 180 7.71 27.92 17.48
C SER A 180 8.16 27.35 16.12
N CYS A 181 7.27 27.20 15.14
CA CYS A 181 7.60 26.60 13.85
C CYS A 181 8.35 27.59 12.95
N ARG A 182 9.38 27.12 12.25
CA ARG A 182 10.16 27.94 11.30
C ARG A 182 9.31 28.40 10.10
N ALA A 183 8.51 27.48 9.57
CA ALA A 183 7.71 27.69 8.38
C ALA A 183 6.43 26.85 8.50
N ARG A 184 5.27 27.44 8.21
CA ARG A 184 3.96 26.76 8.32
C ARG A 184 3.11 26.89 7.05
N GLY A 185 2.29 25.88 6.77
CA GLY A 185 1.38 25.88 5.63
C GLY A 185 0.04 25.22 5.96
N VAL A 186 -1.07 25.90 5.65
CA VAL A 186 -2.41 25.37 5.93
C VAL A 186 -2.92 24.53 4.76
N LEU A 187 -3.41 23.34 5.05
CA LEU A 187 -4.06 22.42 4.12
C LEU A 187 -5.54 22.29 4.48
N LEU A 188 -6.43 22.72 3.59
CA LEU A 188 -7.87 22.56 3.81
C LEU A 188 -8.37 21.27 3.15
N ILE A 189 -9.20 20.51 3.86
CA ILE A 189 -9.92 19.36 3.32
C ILE A 189 -11.40 19.72 3.19
N GLY A 190 -11.94 19.52 1.98
CA GLY A 190 -13.37 19.72 1.71
C GLY A 190 -13.80 21.18 1.48
N ALA A 191 -12.87 22.12 1.40
CA ALA A 191 -13.12 23.52 1.07
C ALA A 191 -12.22 23.98 -0.09
N THR A 192 -12.62 25.09 -0.73
CA THR A 192 -11.85 25.72 -1.81
C THR A 192 -10.92 26.81 -1.24
N PRO A 193 -9.78 27.11 -1.90
CA PRO A 193 -8.83 28.11 -1.40
C PRO A 193 -9.40 29.54 -1.31
N HIS A 194 -10.49 29.81 -2.02
CA HIS A 194 -11.13 31.14 -2.12
C HIS A 194 -12.59 31.12 -1.63
N GLY A 195 -13.00 30.09 -0.90
CA GLY A 195 -14.35 29.98 -0.34
C GLY A 195 -14.47 30.69 1.02
N ASP A 196 -15.70 30.82 1.51
CA ASP A 196 -16.03 31.55 2.74
C ASP A 196 -15.22 31.07 3.94
N TYR A 197 -15.03 29.75 4.08
CA TYR A 197 -14.20 29.17 5.13
C TYR A 197 -12.75 29.65 5.07
N ALA A 198 -12.13 29.67 3.89
CA ALA A 198 -10.75 30.11 3.72
C ALA A 198 -10.60 31.62 3.97
N HIS A 199 -11.62 32.41 3.61
CA HIS A 199 -11.66 33.85 3.89
C HIS A 199 -11.78 34.12 5.39
N ALA A 200 -12.69 33.42 6.08
CA ALA A 200 -12.89 33.52 7.51
C ALA A 200 -11.66 33.05 8.31
N LEU A 201 -10.97 32.00 7.86
CA LEU A 201 -9.74 31.53 8.51
C LEU A 201 -8.62 32.58 8.52
N ALA A 202 -8.64 33.53 7.58
CA ALA A 202 -7.69 34.65 7.46
C ALA A 202 -6.20 34.24 7.48
N LEU A 203 -5.89 33.01 7.03
CA LEU A 203 -4.53 32.47 6.94
C LEU A 203 -4.19 32.01 5.51
N PRO A 204 -2.94 32.18 5.04
CA PRO A 204 -2.54 31.69 3.72
C PRO A 204 -2.72 30.17 3.57
N ILE A 205 -3.47 29.77 2.54
CA ILE A 205 -3.72 28.36 2.23
C ILE A 205 -2.63 27.85 1.29
N LEU A 206 -1.87 26.83 1.72
CA LEU A 206 -0.86 26.18 0.90
C LEU A 206 -1.51 25.32 -0.20
N GLY A 207 -2.63 24.68 0.13
CA GLY A 207 -3.43 23.94 -0.85
C GLY A 207 -4.64 23.26 -0.25
N THR A 208 -5.39 22.59 -1.11
CA THR A 208 -6.67 21.97 -0.73
C THR A 208 -6.75 20.52 -1.21
N LEU A 209 -7.32 19.66 -0.37
CA LEU A 209 -7.61 18.26 -0.69
C LEU A 209 -9.13 18.03 -0.73
N PRO A 210 -9.63 17.17 -1.61
CA PRO A 210 -11.05 16.85 -1.65
C PRO A 210 -11.46 16.05 -0.39
N LEU A 211 -12.70 16.24 0.06
CA LEU A 211 -13.30 15.37 1.10
C LEU A 211 -13.64 13.99 0.50
N ALA A 212 -12.61 13.15 0.32
CA ALA A 212 -12.71 11.86 -0.36
C ALA A 212 -12.51 10.70 0.63
N ARG A 213 -13.46 10.49 1.56
CA ARG A 213 -13.34 9.49 2.65
C ARG A 213 -13.01 8.09 2.13
N THR A 214 -13.67 7.63 1.07
CA THR A 214 -13.44 6.30 0.48
C THR A 214 -12.05 6.19 -0.14
N ALA A 215 -11.58 7.23 -0.83
CA ALA A 215 -10.24 7.23 -1.42
C ALA A 215 -9.13 7.30 -0.36
N ALA A 216 -9.35 8.09 0.70
CA ALA A 216 -8.45 8.15 1.85
C ALA A 216 -8.39 6.79 2.57
N ARG A 217 -9.53 6.14 2.80
CA ARG A 217 -9.59 4.79 3.36
C ARG A 217 -8.89 3.78 2.45
N ALA A 218 -9.15 3.81 1.15
CA ALA A 218 -8.50 2.92 0.19
C ALA A 218 -6.97 3.08 0.20
N LEU A 219 -6.49 4.33 0.26
CA LEU A 219 -5.06 4.65 0.38
C LEU A 219 -4.44 4.08 1.67
N LEU A 220 -5.12 4.22 2.80
CA LEU A 220 -4.63 3.75 4.11
C LEU A 220 -4.67 2.23 4.29
N HIS A 221 -5.53 1.52 3.56
CA HIS A 221 -5.64 0.05 3.61
C HIS A 221 -4.97 -0.65 2.42
N GLY A 222 -4.36 0.11 1.49
CA GLY A 222 -3.79 -0.47 0.27
C GLY A 222 -4.80 -1.11 -0.67
N THR A 223 -6.08 -0.72 -0.63
CA THR A 223 -7.12 -1.27 -1.51
C THR A 223 -7.29 -0.40 -2.75
N ARG A 224 -7.87 -0.97 -3.82
CA ARG A 224 -8.08 -0.24 -5.08
C ARG A 224 -9.03 0.95 -4.87
N PRO A 225 -8.68 2.18 -5.31
CA PRO A 225 -9.56 3.33 -5.19
C PRO A 225 -10.77 3.21 -6.14
N PRO A 226 -11.92 3.80 -5.79
CA PRO A 226 -13.10 3.79 -6.65
C PRO A 226 -12.87 4.59 -7.95
N ARG A 227 -13.23 3.99 -9.10
CA ARG A 227 -12.93 4.50 -10.48
C ARG A 227 -13.53 5.88 -10.84
N ARG A 228 -14.46 6.45 -10.06
CA ARG A 228 -15.28 7.64 -10.48
C ARG A 228 -15.42 8.76 -9.44
N ARG A 229 -14.39 9.06 -8.63
CA ARG A 229 -14.50 10.08 -7.55
C ARG A 229 -13.21 10.90 -7.38
N PRO A 230 -13.29 12.12 -6.79
CA PRO A 230 -12.21 13.12 -6.83
C PRO A 230 -10.87 12.54 -6.37
N HIS A 231 -9.86 12.78 -7.20
CA HIS A 231 -8.56 12.13 -7.08
C HIS A 231 -7.72 12.84 -6.01
N LEU A 232 -7.66 12.22 -4.82
CA LEU A 232 -6.83 12.66 -3.69
C LEU A 232 -5.35 12.83 -4.07
N LEU A 233 -4.80 11.92 -4.87
CA LEU A 233 -3.37 11.89 -5.21
C LEU A 233 -2.93 13.04 -6.15
N PRO A 234 -3.65 13.40 -7.22
CA PRO A 234 -3.37 14.62 -7.99
C PRO A 234 -3.34 15.90 -7.14
N ALA A 235 -4.31 16.07 -6.24
CA ALA A 235 -4.31 17.23 -5.33
C ALA A 235 -3.10 17.24 -4.39
N ALA A 236 -2.76 16.07 -3.81
CA ALA A 236 -1.57 15.90 -3.00
C ALA A 236 -0.27 16.18 -3.78
N ARG A 237 -0.18 15.74 -5.04
CA ARG A 237 0.97 15.99 -5.93
C ARG A 237 1.18 17.48 -6.21
N THR A 238 0.10 18.24 -6.39
CA THR A 238 0.19 19.70 -6.55
C THR A 238 0.78 20.36 -5.30
N ILE A 239 0.31 19.94 -4.12
CA ILE A 239 0.79 20.44 -2.82
C ILE A 239 2.26 20.07 -2.60
N SER A 240 2.64 18.80 -2.79
CA SER A 240 4.01 18.33 -2.59
C SER A 240 5.00 19.02 -3.54
N THR A 241 4.58 19.31 -4.77
CA THR A 241 5.38 20.07 -5.76
C THR A 241 5.54 21.54 -5.38
N ALA A 242 4.50 22.18 -4.86
CA ALA A 242 4.61 23.55 -4.35
C ALA A 242 5.53 23.61 -3.14
N LEU A 243 5.35 22.68 -2.19
CA LEU A 243 6.14 22.59 -0.97
C LEU A 243 7.63 22.35 -1.26
N ARG A 244 7.96 21.39 -2.13
CA ARG A 244 9.35 21.11 -2.49
C ARG A 244 10.04 22.32 -3.10
N ARG A 245 9.36 23.06 -3.99
CA ARG A 245 9.93 24.28 -4.60
C ARG A 245 10.28 25.34 -3.57
N GLN A 246 9.54 25.42 -2.47
CA GLN A 246 9.75 26.42 -1.42
C GLN A 246 10.80 25.99 -0.40
N LEU A 247 10.95 24.68 -0.19
CA LEU A 247 11.98 24.12 0.69
C LEU A 247 13.37 24.02 0.03
N GLN A 248 13.46 24.25 -1.29
CA GLN A 248 14.76 24.32 -1.95
C GLN A 248 15.51 25.60 -1.54
N PRO A 249 16.82 25.50 -1.20
CA PRO A 249 17.64 26.68 -1.01
C PRO A 249 17.60 27.55 -2.28
N PRO A 250 17.56 28.89 -2.17
CA PRO A 250 17.68 29.75 -3.33
C PRO A 250 18.99 29.43 -4.05
N ALA A 251 18.92 29.21 -5.37
CA ALA A 251 20.13 29.03 -6.18
C ALA A 251 21.05 30.25 -5.97
N PRO A 252 22.37 30.06 -5.85
CA PRO A 252 23.28 31.19 -5.79
C PRO A 252 23.05 32.06 -7.02
N ALA A 253 22.72 33.33 -6.78
CA ALA A 253 22.52 34.28 -7.87
C ALA A 253 23.78 34.25 -8.76
N PRO A 254 23.63 34.19 -10.10
CA PRO A 254 24.78 34.37 -10.97
C PRO A 254 25.44 35.70 -10.58
N ARG A 255 26.71 35.64 -10.18
CA ARG A 255 27.50 36.85 -9.89
C ARG A 255 27.39 37.74 -11.11
N GLY A 256 26.71 38.87 -10.94
CA GLY A 256 26.44 39.80 -12.03
C GLY A 256 27.75 40.22 -12.69
N GLY A 257 27.88 39.91 -13.98
CA GLY A 257 28.81 40.64 -14.84
C GLY A 257 28.43 42.12 -14.90
N PRO A 258 29.34 42.99 -15.35
CA PRO A 258 29.11 44.43 -15.37
C PRO A 258 27.81 44.76 -16.10
N ARG A 259 26.92 45.50 -15.43
CA ARG A 259 25.67 46.01 -16.02
C ARG A 259 26.03 46.98 -17.15
N THR A 260 25.97 46.52 -18.39
CA THR A 260 25.83 47.42 -19.54
C THR A 260 24.47 48.08 -19.46
N ALA A 261 24.48 49.41 -19.52
CA ALA A 261 23.28 50.24 -19.49
C ALA A 261 22.43 49.97 -20.74
N ASP A 262 21.17 49.57 -20.54
CA ASP A 262 20.17 49.56 -21.62
C ASP A 262 19.39 50.89 -21.64
N PRO A 263 18.97 51.36 -22.83
CA PRO A 263 18.37 52.67 -23.06
C PRO A 263 16.88 52.72 -22.65
N PRO A 264 16.30 53.93 -22.49
CA PRO A 264 14.94 54.07 -21.97
C PRO A 264 13.89 53.81 -23.07
N THR A 265 12.85 53.05 -22.75
CA THR A 265 11.62 52.94 -23.57
C THR A 265 10.37 53.26 -22.74
N PRO A 266 9.26 53.68 -23.40
CA PRO A 266 8.28 54.58 -22.81
C PRO A 266 7.22 53.91 -21.95
N ARG A 267 6.67 54.71 -21.03
CA ARG A 267 5.62 54.37 -20.07
C ARG A 267 4.29 54.03 -20.76
N HIS A 268 3.84 52.78 -20.66
CA HIS A 268 2.42 52.44 -20.80
C HIS A 268 1.77 52.30 -19.42
N ARG A 269 0.84 53.21 -19.11
CA ARG A 269 -0.13 53.08 -18.02
C ARG A 269 -1.12 51.97 -18.42
N GLY A 270 -1.11 50.88 -17.65
CA GLY A 270 -2.14 49.86 -17.68
C GLY A 270 -2.28 49.27 -16.29
N THR A 271 -3.45 49.44 -15.67
CA THR A 271 -3.84 48.89 -14.37
C THR A 271 -3.75 47.36 -14.39
N ARG A 272 -2.59 46.82 -14.01
CA ARG A 272 -2.43 45.38 -13.78
C ARG A 272 -3.09 45.01 -12.45
N ARG A 273 -4.20 44.30 -12.54
CA ARG A 273 -4.75 43.48 -11.46
C ARG A 273 -3.61 42.60 -10.93
N ARG A 274 -3.18 42.85 -9.70
CA ARG A 274 -2.05 42.16 -9.06
C ARG A 274 -2.40 40.67 -8.96
N PRO A 275 -1.70 39.74 -9.63
CA PRO A 275 -1.96 38.32 -9.46
C PRO A 275 -1.74 37.95 -7.99
N ALA A 276 -2.61 37.12 -7.44
CA ALA A 276 -2.49 36.63 -6.06
C ALA A 276 -1.10 36.00 -5.88
N PRO A 277 -0.44 36.23 -4.73
CA PRO A 277 0.86 35.62 -4.48
C PRO A 277 0.75 34.10 -4.55
N PRO A 278 1.78 33.41 -5.10
CA PRO A 278 1.75 31.95 -5.16
C PRO A 278 1.61 31.36 -3.74
N PRO A 279 0.90 30.22 -3.58
CA PRO A 279 0.70 29.60 -2.28
C PRO A 279 2.06 29.28 -1.66
N THR A 280 2.38 29.81 -0.47
CA THR A 280 3.71 29.73 0.14
C THR A 280 3.61 29.28 1.60
N VAL A 281 4.56 28.45 2.06
CA VAL A 281 4.80 28.18 3.48
C VAL A 281 5.35 29.46 4.09
N TYR A 282 4.62 30.04 5.04
CA TYR A 282 4.85 31.38 5.54
C TYR A 282 5.39 31.37 6.98
N ARG A 283 6.09 32.44 7.34
CA ARG A 283 6.42 32.79 8.72
C ARG A 283 5.43 33.87 9.17
N LEU A 284 4.91 33.80 10.39
CA LEU A 284 4.35 35.02 10.98
C LEU A 284 5.45 35.59 11.83
N ASP A 285 5.93 36.78 11.47
CA ASP A 285 6.76 37.55 12.37
C ASP A 285 5.86 38.09 13.48
N PRO A 286 6.22 37.96 14.77
CA PRO A 286 5.44 38.52 15.88
C PRO A 286 5.32 40.06 15.82
N ALA A 287 5.96 40.73 14.86
CA ALA A 287 6.01 42.18 14.73
C ALA A 287 5.11 42.80 13.64
N THR A 288 4.13 42.09 13.07
CA THR A 288 3.18 42.69 12.10
C THR A 288 1.70 42.59 12.46
N ILE A 289 1.38 42.23 13.70
CA ILE A 289 0.05 42.49 14.28
C ILE A 289 0.12 43.79 15.08
N THR A 290 0.47 44.90 14.42
CA THR A 290 -0.06 46.20 14.84
C THR A 290 -1.35 46.37 14.03
N PRO A 291 -2.53 46.37 14.67
CA PRO A 291 -3.72 46.84 13.97
C PRO A 291 -3.42 48.29 13.55
N GLU A 292 -3.40 48.52 12.24
CA GLU A 292 -3.44 49.88 11.71
C GLU A 292 -4.66 50.56 12.37
N PRO A 293 -4.49 51.71 13.05
CA PRO A 293 -5.60 52.35 13.74
C PRO A 293 -6.70 52.60 12.72
N ALA A 294 -7.88 52.03 12.98
CA ALA A 294 -9.03 52.12 12.11
C ALA A 294 -9.29 53.60 11.76
N ARG A 295 -9.19 53.93 10.47
CA ARG A 295 -9.76 55.19 9.98
C ARG A 295 -11.24 55.22 10.36
N PRO A 296 -11.77 56.32 10.92
CA PRO A 296 -13.16 56.39 11.31
C PRO A 296 -14.06 56.13 10.09
N ILE A 297 -14.80 55.03 10.12
CA ILE A 297 -15.89 54.78 9.19
C ILE A 297 -17.08 55.59 9.71
N ALA A 298 -17.57 56.52 8.90
CA ALA A 298 -18.78 57.29 9.21
C ALA A 298 -19.98 56.34 9.43
N PRO A 299 -20.86 56.60 10.42
CA PRO A 299 -21.94 55.69 10.77
C PRO A 299 -22.98 55.60 9.65
N ARG A 300 -23.34 54.37 9.27
CA ARG A 300 -24.46 54.08 8.36
C ARG A 300 -25.78 54.14 9.15
N PRO A 301 -26.89 54.66 8.59
CA PRO A 301 -28.16 54.75 9.31
C PRO A 301 -28.77 53.37 9.57
N ALA A 302 -29.42 53.23 10.73
CA ALA A 302 -30.10 52.01 11.18
C ALA A 302 -31.41 51.73 10.40
N PRO A 303 -31.81 50.46 10.23
CA PRO A 303 -33.09 50.10 9.63
C PRO A 303 -34.26 50.26 10.63
N PRO A 304 -35.50 50.50 10.15
CA PRO A 304 -36.68 50.70 11.00
C PRO A 304 -37.23 49.39 11.60
N PRO A 305 -38.00 49.46 12.72
CA PRO A 305 -38.44 48.30 13.49
C PRO A 305 -39.67 47.58 12.89
N PRO A 306 -39.90 46.30 13.23
CA PRO A 306 -41.05 45.54 12.76
C PRO A 306 -42.34 45.84 13.56
N ALA A 307 -43.49 45.70 12.89
CA ALA A 307 -44.83 45.88 13.45
C ALA A 307 -45.33 44.63 14.22
N PRO A 308 -46.30 44.78 15.15
CA PRO A 308 -46.62 43.77 16.17
C PRO A 308 -47.63 42.71 15.71
N VAL A 309 -47.48 41.51 16.28
CA VAL A 309 -48.41 40.37 16.19
C VAL A 309 -49.39 40.41 17.38
N PRO A 310 -50.66 40.01 17.23
CA PRO A 310 -51.50 39.61 18.36
C PRO A 310 -51.66 38.08 18.46
N VAL A 311 -51.26 37.55 19.61
CA VAL A 311 -51.67 36.28 20.27
C VAL A 311 -52.94 36.55 21.11
N PRO A 312 -53.83 35.60 21.51
CA PRO A 312 -53.46 34.47 22.41
C PRO A 312 -54.37 33.18 22.37
N VAL A 313 -53.83 31.97 22.70
CA VAL A 313 -54.07 31.13 23.93
C VAL A 313 -55.38 30.29 23.86
N THR A 314 -55.46 28.97 24.14
CA THR A 314 -54.97 28.17 25.29
C THR A 314 -55.00 26.66 25.01
N ILE A 315 -54.22 25.90 25.78
CA ILE A 315 -54.09 24.42 25.88
C ILE A 315 -55.07 23.89 26.98
N PRO A 316 -55.49 22.59 27.05
CA PRO A 316 -54.69 21.57 27.79
C PRO A 316 -54.78 20.09 27.30
N VAL A 317 -53.61 19.47 27.12
CA VAL A 317 -53.05 18.16 27.60
C VAL A 317 -53.96 16.95 28.02
N ALA A 318 -53.72 15.80 27.31
CA ALA A 318 -53.54 14.36 27.71
C ALA A 318 -54.72 13.56 28.36
N PRO A 319 -54.77 12.18 28.31
CA PRO A 319 -53.64 11.24 28.32
C PRO A 319 -53.71 9.95 27.45
N ALA A 320 -52.61 9.20 27.52
CA ALA A 320 -52.25 7.99 26.79
C ALA A 320 -53.07 6.73 27.14
N LEU A 321 -53.16 5.79 26.20
CA LEU A 321 -53.32 4.35 26.45
C LEU A 321 -52.67 3.50 25.34
N ARG A 322 -52.32 2.28 25.73
CA ARG A 322 -51.43 1.30 25.07
C ARG A 322 -52.18 0.30 24.16
N SER A 323 -51.35 -0.40 23.38
CA SER A 323 -51.37 -1.85 23.02
C SER A 323 -52.14 -2.37 21.79
N ASP A 324 -51.37 -3.19 21.05
CA ASP A 324 -51.64 -4.46 20.36
C ASP A 324 -52.31 -4.57 18.98
N ASP A 325 -51.58 -5.31 18.14
CA ASP A 325 -51.94 -6.38 17.19
C ASP A 325 -53.24 -6.32 16.39
N GLY A 326 -53.13 -6.65 15.09
CA GLY A 326 -54.29 -7.07 14.30
C GLY A 326 -54.18 -6.92 12.79
N THR A 327 -53.55 -7.92 12.16
CA THR A 327 -53.88 -8.59 10.88
C THR A 327 -55.03 -8.06 10.00
N ALA A 328 -54.74 -7.97 8.70
CA ALA A 328 -55.60 -8.14 7.50
C ALA A 328 -56.84 -7.24 7.29
N GLU A 329 -56.89 -6.56 6.13
CA GLU A 329 -57.74 -6.91 4.97
C GLU A 329 -57.70 -5.81 3.86
N HIS A 330 -58.06 -6.24 2.66
CA HIS A 330 -58.32 -5.56 1.36
C HIS A 330 -58.87 -4.11 1.41
N PRO A 331 -58.82 -3.29 0.32
CA PRO A 331 -59.33 -3.66 -1.03
C PRO A 331 -58.67 -3.03 -2.28
N THR A 332 -58.82 -3.73 -3.41
CA THR A 332 -59.04 -3.13 -4.75
C THR A 332 -60.57 -3.15 -5.03
N PRO A 333 -61.12 -2.32 -5.94
CA PRO A 333 -61.20 -2.77 -7.33
C PRO A 333 -61.13 -1.65 -8.40
N ARG A 334 -60.65 -2.01 -9.59
CA ARG A 334 -60.95 -1.34 -10.86
C ARG A 334 -61.59 -2.40 -11.78
N PRO A 335 -62.66 -2.09 -12.53
CA PRO A 335 -63.39 -3.09 -13.29
C PRO A 335 -62.73 -3.40 -14.64
N GLU A 336 -63.04 -4.62 -15.09
CA GLU A 336 -62.51 -5.40 -16.21
C GLU A 336 -63.58 -5.46 -17.35
N PRO A 337 -63.60 -6.44 -18.29
CA PRO A 337 -63.15 -6.42 -19.70
C PRO A 337 -64.27 -6.72 -20.73
N ALA A 338 -63.90 -7.02 -21.99
CA ALA A 338 -64.31 -8.23 -22.77
C ALA A 338 -63.76 -8.18 -24.24
N PRO A 339 -63.84 -9.23 -25.10
CA PRO A 339 -63.25 -10.60 -25.03
C PRO A 339 -62.66 -11.06 -26.43
N PRO A 340 -62.59 -12.37 -26.85
CA PRO A 340 -61.48 -13.32 -26.61
C PRO A 340 -61.03 -14.20 -27.84
N SER A 341 -60.19 -15.22 -27.57
CA SER A 341 -59.91 -16.48 -28.33
C SER A 341 -58.96 -16.41 -29.56
N SER A 342 -58.06 -17.35 -29.87
CA SER A 342 -57.69 -18.68 -29.32
C SER A 342 -56.45 -19.26 -30.08
N ALA A 343 -55.42 -19.70 -29.34
CA ALA A 343 -54.64 -20.98 -29.44
C ALA A 343 -53.86 -21.40 -30.74
N PRO A 344 -52.93 -22.40 -30.69
CA PRO A 344 -51.52 -22.41 -31.22
C PRO A 344 -51.35 -23.41 -32.43
N PRO A 345 -50.19 -23.96 -32.90
CA PRO A 345 -48.78 -24.03 -32.40
C PRO A 345 -47.63 -23.81 -33.45
N SER A 346 -46.36 -23.81 -33.00
CA SER A 346 -45.11 -23.86 -33.80
C SER A 346 -44.85 -25.30 -34.36
N PRO A 347 -43.81 -25.64 -35.18
CA PRO A 347 -42.68 -24.88 -35.78
C PRO A 347 -42.33 -25.26 -37.27
N VAL A 348 -41.56 -24.44 -38.03
CA VAL A 348 -40.69 -24.92 -39.16
C VAL A 348 -39.55 -23.90 -39.42
N ALA A 349 -38.30 -24.38 -39.56
CA ALA A 349 -37.12 -23.63 -40.05
C ALA A 349 -36.94 -23.79 -41.57
N PRO A 350 -36.32 -22.84 -42.32
CA PRO A 350 -34.86 -22.93 -42.56
C PRO A 350 -34.12 -21.57 -42.73
N SER A 351 -32.79 -21.63 -42.59
CA SER A 351 -31.76 -20.59 -42.87
C SER A 351 -31.52 -20.40 -44.40
N PRO A 352 -30.57 -19.58 -44.94
CA PRO A 352 -29.92 -18.31 -44.52
C PRO A 352 -29.89 -17.22 -45.65
N ALA A 353 -29.63 -15.95 -45.33
CA ALA A 353 -29.00 -14.98 -46.26
C ALA A 353 -28.34 -13.82 -45.49
N PRO A 354 -27.21 -13.26 -45.96
CA PRO A 354 -26.28 -12.47 -45.15
C PRO A 354 -26.61 -10.97 -45.16
N PRO A 355 -26.13 -10.22 -44.15
CA PRO A 355 -25.69 -8.87 -44.43
C PRO A 355 -24.25 -8.61 -43.97
N SER A 356 -23.50 -8.02 -44.90
CA SER A 356 -22.23 -7.30 -44.73
C SER A 356 -22.32 -6.15 -43.70
N PRO A 357 -21.17 -5.59 -43.28
CA PRO A 357 -20.85 -5.32 -41.89
C PRO A 357 -21.47 -4.01 -41.39
N ALA A 358 -22.18 -4.08 -40.26
CA ALA A 358 -22.47 -2.89 -39.47
C ALA A 358 -21.24 -2.55 -38.61
N SER A 359 -20.70 -1.37 -38.86
CA SER A 359 -19.69 -0.69 -38.07
C SER A 359 -20.02 -0.80 -36.57
N THR A 360 -19.24 -1.62 -35.87
CA THR A 360 -19.24 -1.62 -34.40
C THR A 360 -18.25 -0.54 -33.96
N GLY A 361 -18.67 0.28 -33.00
CA GLY A 361 -17.94 1.45 -32.50
C GLY A 361 -16.55 1.12 -31.91
N PRO A 362 -15.85 2.14 -31.37
CA PRO A 362 -14.49 1.96 -30.86
C PRO A 362 -14.48 0.89 -29.76
N GLN A 363 -14.01 -0.31 -30.09
CA GLN A 363 -13.70 -1.34 -29.10
C GLN A 363 -12.56 -0.84 -28.21
N PRO A 364 -12.60 -1.08 -26.90
CA PRO A 364 -11.46 -0.87 -26.03
C PRO A 364 -10.51 -2.07 -26.17
N ASP A 365 -9.85 -2.21 -27.31
CA ASP A 365 -8.79 -3.20 -27.50
C ASP A 365 -7.43 -2.52 -27.28
N THR A 366 -7.02 -2.49 -26.03
CA THR A 366 -5.61 -2.45 -25.67
C THR A 366 -5.46 -3.12 -24.31
N ALA A 367 -5.68 -4.45 -24.31
CA ALA A 367 -5.19 -5.30 -23.24
C ALA A 367 -3.67 -5.09 -23.16
N GLU A 368 -3.17 -4.59 -22.04
CA GLU A 368 -1.74 -4.34 -21.88
C GLU A 368 -0.96 -5.66 -22.00
N PRO A 369 0.16 -5.68 -22.73
CA PRO A 369 1.02 -6.85 -22.78
C PRO A 369 1.58 -7.15 -21.38
N GLY A 370 1.43 -8.39 -20.93
CA GLY A 370 1.83 -8.84 -19.60
C GLY A 370 3.08 -9.72 -19.63
N LEU A 371 3.95 -9.58 -18.63
CA LEU A 371 4.99 -10.54 -18.28
C LEU A 371 4.47 -11.48 -17.20
N ALA A 372 4.75 -12.77 -17.35
CA ALA A 372 4.50 -13.79 -16.34
C ALA A 372 5.83 -14.42 -15.91
N ILE A 373 6.11 -14.33 -14.62
CA ILE A 373 7.28 -14.93 -13.98
C ILE A 373 6.81 -16.15 -13.21
N THR A 374 7.44 -17.27 -13.48
CA THR A 374 7.22 -18.53 -12.76
C THR A 374 8.48 -18.84 -11.98
N VAL A 375 8.36 -19.01 -10.66
CA VAL A 375 9.43 -19.43 -9.77
C VAL A 375 9.07 -20.68 -8.96
N PHE A 376 7.85 -21.23 -9.05
CA PHE A 376 7.66 -22.63 -8.67
C PHE A 376 8.25 -23.50 -9.78
N GLY A 377 9.41 -24.09 -9.49
CA GLY A 377 10.27 -24.78 -10.46
C GLY A 377 11.46 -23.91 -10.87
N PRO A 378 12.06 -24.17 -12.05
CA PRO A 378 13.10 -23.31 -12.58
C PRO A 378 12.50 -21.97 -13.01
N THR A 379 13.20 -20.88 -12.74
CA THR A 379 12.73 -19.54 -13.10
C THR A 379 12.44 -19.41 -14.60
N ARG A 380 11.20 -19.07 -14.94
CA ARG A 380 10.76 -18.78 -16.32
C ARG A 380 10.16 -17.39 -16.41
N LEU A 381 10.41 -16.73 -17.53
CA LEU A 381 9.84 -15.45 -17.92
C LEU A 381 9.13 -15.62 -19.26
N VAL A 382 7.81 -15.49 -19.24
CA VAL A 382 6.94 -15.57 -20.40
C VAL A 382 6.36 -14.20 -20.70
N TRP A 383 6.41 -13.78 -21.95
CA TRP A 383 5.76 -12.56 -22.42
C TRP A 383 4.50 -12.88 -23.22
N ARG A 384 3.43 -12.13 -22.97
CA ARG A 384 2.19 -12.18 -23.75
C ARG A 384 1.90 -10.81 -24.33
N ALA A 385 1.77 -10.72 -25.65
CA ALA A 385 1.44 -9.48 -26.34
C ALA A 385 0.00 -9.00 -26.04
N THR A 386 -0.91 -9.93 -25.71
CA THR A 386 -2.29 -9.68 -25.30
C THR A 386 -2.66 -10.67 -24.18
N GLU A 387 -3.63 -10.33 -23.33
CA GLU A 387 -4.04 -11.16 -22.19
C GLU A 387 -4.40 -12.62 -22.56
N HIS A 388 -5.02 -12.80 -23.74
CA HIS A 388 -5.45 -14.10 -24.26
C HIS A 388 -4.52 -14.69 -25.32
N GLY A 389 -3.39 -14.04 -25.62
CA GLY A 389 -2.44 -14.48 -26.64
C GLY A 389 -1.56 -15.65 -26.18
N PRO A 390 -0.94 -16.39 -27.12
CA PRO A 390 0.08 -17.39 -26.79
C PRO A 390 1.26 -16.71 -26.10
N GLY A 391 1.77 -17.33 -25.03
CA GLY A 391 2.95 -16.85 -24.32
C GLY A 391 4.23 -17.24 -25.04
N VAL A 392 5.16 -16.29 -25.16
CA VAL A 392 6.51 -16.51 -25.68
C VAL A 392 7.47 -16.62 -24.50
N ASP A 393 8.17 -17.75 -24.36
CA ASP A 393 9.22 -17.91 -23.37
C ASP A 393 10.46 -17.09 -23.79
N ILE A 394 10.82 -16.10 -22.97
CA ILE A 394 11.97 -15.22 -23.19
C ILE A 394 13.08 -15.46 -22.16
N THR A 395 12.97 -16.52 -21.35
CA THR A 395 13.93 -16.88 -20.29
C THR A 395 15.35 -17.06 -20.81
N ALA A 396 15.49 -17.65 -22.02
CA ALA A 396 16.78 -17.86 -22.68
C ALA A 396 17.46 -16.56 -23.12
N ARG A 397 16.74 -15.44 -23.19
CA ARG A 397 17.29 -14.11 -23.50
C ARG A 397 17.96 -13.46 -22.28
N LEU A 398 17.69 -13.97 -21.08
CA LEU A 398 18.30 -13.50 -19.85
C LEU A 398 19.65 -14.19 -19.62
N SER A 399 20.67 -13.40 -19.27
CA SER A 399 21.91 -13.97 -18.74
C SER A 399 21.63 -14.74 -17.44
N PRO A 400 22.44 -15.76 -17.07
CA PRO A 400 22.24 -16.50 -15.82
C PRO A 400 22.12 -15.58 -14.60
N ARG A 401 22.97 -14.55 -14.53
CA ARG A 401 22.96 -13.58 -13.43
C ARG A 401 21.74 -12.66 -13.44
N SER A 402 21.25 -12.28 -14.62
CA SER A 402 20.01 -11.51 -14.75
C SER A 402 18.78 -12.34 -14.39
N ARG A 403 18.80 -13.65 -14.66
CA ARG A 403 17.74 -14.58 -14.27
C ARG A 403 17.72 -14.75 -12.75
N GLU A 404 18.86 -15.01 -12.14
CA GLU A 404 18.98 -15.09 -10.68
C GLU A 404 18.52 -13.80 -9.99
N LEU A 405 18.94 -12.63 -10.49
CA LEU A 405 18.43 -11.33 -10.04
C LEU A 405 16.90 -11.25 -10.14
N LEU A 406 16.31 -11.72 -11.25
CA LEU A 406 14.87 -11.75 -11.45
C LEU A 406 14.19 -12.69 -10.43
N THR A 407 14.75 -13.88 -10.18
CA THR A 407 14.26 -14.85 -9.21
C THR A 407 14.26 -14.28 -7.80
N VAL A 408 15.36 -13.67 -7.38
CA VAL A 408 15.45 -13.01 -6.07
C VAL A 408 14.37 -11.96 -5.94
N LEU A 409 14.20 -11.08 -6.93
CA LEU A 409 13.15 -10.05 -6.90
C LEU A 409 11.73 -10.63 -6.93
N ALA A 410 11.52 -11.79 -7.55
CA ALA A 410 10.24 -12.51 -7.55
C ALA A 410 9.89 -13.11 -6.18
N LEU A 411 10.90 -13.57 -5.44
CA LEU A 411 10.75 -14.11 -4.08
C LEU A 411 10.61 -13.02 -2.99
N HIS A 412 10.92 -11.76 -3.33
CA HIS A 412 10.83 -10.63 -2.43
C HIS A 412 9.83 -9.59 -2.97
N PRO A 413 8.50 -9.84 -2.83
CA PRO A 413 7.47 -9.03 -3.45
C PRO A 413 7.48 -7.58 -2.97
N ASP A 414 7.88 -7.32 -1.72
CA ASP A 414 8.00 -5.96 -1.16
C ASP A 414 9.18 -5.16 -1.73
N GLY A 415 10.12 -5.84 -2.38
CA GLY A 415 11.35 -5.29 -2.92
C GLY A 415 12.53 -5.42 -1.96
N LEU A 416 13.73 -5.17 -2.48
CA LEU A 416 14.98 -5.28 -1.73
C LEU A 416 15.84 -4.04 -1.88
N GLY A 417 16.41 -3.60 -0.75
CA GLY A 417 17.45 -2.58 -0.73
C GLY A 417 18.68 -3.05 -1.53
N ARG A 418 19.45 -2.09 -2.03
CA ARG A 418 20.60 -2.35 -2.91
C ARG A 418 21.60 -3.36 -2.33
N ASP A 419 22.03 -3.13 -1.09
CA ASP A 419 23.11 -3.91 -0.48
C ASP A 419 22.60 -5.31 -0.08
N ARG A 420 21.34 -5.44 0.36
CA ARG A 420 20.72 -6.75 0.59
C ARG A 420 20.52 -7.54 -0.71
N LEU A 421 20.16 -6.88 -1.80
CA LEU A 421 20.06 -7.54 -3.10
C LEU A 421 21.41 -8.02 -3.60
N ILE A 422 22.48 -7.24 -3.34
CA ILE A 422 23.84 -7.64 -3.65
C ILE A 422 24.22 -8.89 -2.85
N ASP A 423 23.98 -8.86 -1.55
CA ASP A 423 24.24 -9.97 -0.64
C ASP A 423 23.50 -11.25 -1.05
N LEU A 424 22.21 -11.16 -1.41
CA LEU A 424 21.42 -12.34 -1.81
C LEU A 424 21.82 -12.92 -3.19
N VAL A 425 22.26 -12.07 -4.13
CA VAL A 425 22.62 -12.51 -5.50
C VAL A 425 24.08 -12.97 -5.58
N TRP A 426 25.00 -12.32 -4.87
CA TRP A 426 26.43 -12.61 -4.97
C TRP A 426 27.02 -13.26 -3.71
N GLY A 427 26.48 -12.98 -2.52
CA GLY A 427 27.01 -13.45 -1.24
C GLY A 427 28.51 -13.15 -1.09
N GLU A 428 29.25 -14.15 -0.62
CA GLU A 428 30.72 -14.10 -0.46
C GLU A 428 31.48 -13.94 -1.79
N LEU A 429 30.84 -14.19 -2.94
CA LEU A 429 31.43 -14.10 -4.27
C LEU A 429 31.14 -12.76 -4.95
N ALA A 430 30.96 -11.70 -4.15
CA ALA A 430 30.73 -10.35 -4.65
C ALA A 430 31.96 -9.82 -5.43
N PRO A 431 31.76 -9.19 -6.59
CA PRO A 431 32.86 -8.59 -7.34
C PRO A 431 33.39 -7.36 -6.60
N GLU A 432 34.61 -6.89 -6.91
CA GLU A 432 35.24 -5.72 -6.27
C GLU A 432 34.36 -4.46 -6.27
N GLN A 433 33.47 -4.33 -7.26
CA GLN A 433 32.50 -3.23 -7.37
C GLN A 433 31.05 -3.77 -7.45
N PRO A 434 30.46 -4.23 -6.33
CA PRO A 434 29.16 -4.89 -6.33
C PRO A 434 28.01 -4.00 -6.83
N ARG A 435 28.06 -2.71 -6.49
CA ARG A 435 27.05 -1.73 -6.90
C ARG A 435 27.03 -1.50 -8.42
N GLY A 436 28.21 -1.44 -9.04
CA GLY A 436 28.35 -1.34 -10.49
C GLY A 436 27.86 -2.60 -11.19
N ALA A 437 28.23 -3.77 -10.65
CA ALA A 437 27.76 -5.06 -11.15
C ALA A 437 26.23 -5.18 -11.10
N LEU A 438 25.58 -4.75 -10.02
CA LEU A 438 24.13 -4.72 -9.92
C LEU A 438 23.50 -3.77 -10.94
N ALA A 439 23.98 -2.53 -11.03
CA ALA A 439 23.46 -1.56 -12.02
C ALA A 439 23.55 -2.11 -13.45
N ASN A 440 24.67 -2.76 -13.78
CA ASN A 440 24.87 -3.42 -15.07
C ASN A 440 23.88 -4.58 -15.30
N ASN A 441 23.66 -5.44 -14.29
CA ASN A 441 22.72 -6.56 -14.40
C ASN A 441 21.26 -6.09 -14.53
N VAL A 442 20.89 -5.03 -13.82
CA VAL A 442 19.57 -4.39 -13.94
C VAL A 442 19.39 -3.78 -15.34
N SER A 443 20.41 -3.10 -15.86
CA SER A 443 20.40 -2.54 -17.21
C SER A 443 20.26 -3.64 -18.28
N ARG A 444 21.03 -4.73 -18.14
CA ARG A 444 20.95 -5.91 -19.03
C ARG A 444 19.59 -6.60 -18.96
N LEU A 445 19.01 -6.76 -17.77
CA LEU A 445 17.67 -7.30 -17.60
C LEU A 445 16.63 -6.46 -18.36
N ARG A 446 16.66 -5.12 -18.17
CA ARG A 446 15.75 -4.21 -18.88
C ARG A 446 15.95 -4.26 -20.39
N ALA A 447 17.20 -4.28 -20.87
CA ALA A 447 17.51 -4.35 -22.28
C ALA A 447 17.05 -5.68 -22.92
N ALA A 448 17.25 -6.81 -22.23
CA ALA A 448 16.82 -8.13 -22.69
C ALA A 448 15.29 -8.22 -22.79
N VAL A 449 14.56 -7.69 -21.80
CA VAL A 449 13.09 -7.62 -21.82
C VAL A 449 12.62 -6.68 -22.94
N ALA A 450 13.19 -5.49 -23.06
CA ALA A 450 12.82 -4.55 -24.10
C ALA A 450 13.06 -5.14 -25.50
N ALA A 451 14.20 -5.77 -25.73
CA ALA A 451 14.51 -6.42 -27.01
C ALA A 451 13.58 -7.60 -27.31
N ALA A 452 13.23 -8.40 -26.30
CA ALA A 452 12.36 -9.57 -26.49
C ALA A 452 10.87 -9.21 -26.65
N THR A 453 10.49 -7.97 -26.32
CA THR A 453 9.10 -7.48 -26.38
C THR A 453 8.90 -6.36 -27.41
N ASP A 454 9.87 -6.16 -28.32
CA ASP A 454 9.89 -5.05 -29.30
C ASP A 454 9.65 -3.67 -28.66
N GLY A 455 10.18 -3.46 -27.46
CA GLY A 455 10.06 -2.23 -26.68
C GLY A 455 8.68 -2.00 -26.04
N ARG A 456 7.73 -2.92 -26.21
CA ARG A 456 6.37 -2.81 -25.64
C ARG A 456 6.36 -2.92 -24.12
N VAL A 457 7.34 -3.60 -23.53
CA VAL A 457 7.54 -3.65 -22.08
C VAL A 457 8.89 -3.02 -21.74
N SER A 458 8.84 -1.82 -21.14
CA SER A 458 10.05 -1.08 -20.73
C SER A 458 10.27 -1.05 -19.22
N ALA A 459 9.22 -1.29 -18.42
CA ALA A 459 9.26 -1.19 -16.96
C ALA A 459 9.04 -2.55 -16.28
N VAL A 460 10.02 -3.46 -16.39
CA VAL A 460 9.99 -4.74 -15.62
C VAL A 460 10.22 -4.53 -14.12
N LEU A 461 10.93 -3.44 -13.76
CA LEU A 461 11.16 -3.02 -12.38
C LEU A 461 10.45 -1.69 -12.11
N THR A 462 9.90 -1.55 -10.90
CA THR A 462 9.34 -0.29 -10.42
C THR A 462 10.43 0.77 -10.31
N ASN A 463 10.09 2.03 -10.56
CA ASN A 463 10.98 3.17 -10.36
C ASN A 463 11.03 3.59 -8.88
N ASP A 464 11.30 2.63 -7.99
CA ASP A 464 11.59 2.87 -6.58
C ASP A 464 13.10 3.09 -6.45
N ARG A 465 13.49 4.21 -5.83
CA ARG A 465 14.90 4.62 -5.73
C ARG A 465 15.64 3.97 -4.54
N LEU A 466 14.92 3.38 -3.58
CA LEU A 466 15.53 2.64 -2.46
C LEU A 466 15.55 1.14 -2.70
N HIS A 467 14.50 0.61 -3.33
CA HIS A 467 14.32 -0.83 -3.48
C HIS A 467 14.25 -1.21 -4.94
N TYR A 468 14.91 -2.31 -5.28
CA TYR A 468 14.60 -3.01 -6.51
C TYR A 468 13.38 -3.88 -6.25
N ARG A 469 12.33 -3.67 -7.04
CA ARG A 469 11.09 -4.45 -7.00
C ARG A 469 10.57 -4.65 -8.41
N LEU A 470 9.98 -5.80 -8.68
CA LEU A 470 9.25 -6.03 -9.93
C LEU A 470 8.04 -5.09 -10.03
N SER A 471 7.71 -4.65 -11.23
CA SER A 471 6.50 -3.85 -11.45
C SER A 471 5.26 -4.58 -10.91
N GLU A 472 4.30 -3.83 -10.36
CA GLU A 472 2.96 -4.35 -10.05
C GLU A 472 2.06 -4.29 -11.29
N ASP A 473 2.33 -3.34 -12.17
CA ASP A 473 1.59 -3.14 -13.42
C ASP A 473 2.26 -3.97 -14.52
N GLY A 474 1.50 -4.88 -15.13
CA GLY A 474 1.95 -5.69 -16.27
C GLY A 474 2.93 -6.83 -15.95
N VAL A 475 3.24 -7.12 -14.68
CA VAL A 475 4.07 -8.26 -14.28
C VAL A 475 3.32 -9.12 -13.27
N THR A 476 3.12 -10.39 -13.62
CA THR A 476 2.56 -11.41 -12.74
C THR A 476 3.66 -12.34 -12.25
N VAL A 477 3.59 -12.74 -10.98
CA VAL A 477 4.52 -13.67 -10.35
C VAL A 477 3.70 -14.74 -9.64
N ASP A 478 3.93 -16.00 -9.96
CA ASP A 478 3.26 -17.13 -9.31
C ASP A 478 3.47 -17.17 -7.79
N TYR A 479 4.66 -16.81 -7.29
CA TYR A 479 4.93 -16.70 -5.86
C TYR A 479 4.09 -15.63 -5.16
N ARG A 480 3.80 -14.50 -5.83
CA ARG A 480 2.86 -13.49 -5.31
C ARG A 480 1.44 -14.05 -5.23
N ARG A 481 1.01 -14.82 -6.23
CA ARG A 481 -0.30 -15.47 -6.27
C ARG A 481 -0.43 -16.52 -5.17
N PHE A 482 0.59 -17.34 -4.96
CA PHE A 482 0.69 -18.28 -3.84
C PHE A 482 0.60 -17.55 -2.49
N GLY A 483 1.40 -16.50 -2.27
CA GLY A 483 1.39 -15.73 -1.03
C GLY A 483 0.01 -15.10 -0.74
N ALA A 484 -0.66 -14.58 -1.77
CA ALA A 484 -2.02 -14.06 -1.65
C ALA A 484 -3.03 -15.16 -1.27
N ALA A 485 -2.91 -16.36 -1.83
CA ALA A 485 -3.76 -17.51 -1.47
C ALA A 485 -3.52 -17.98 -0.04
N VAL A 486 -2.26 -18.02 0.42
CA VAL A 486 -1.92 -18.31 1.83
C VAL A 486 -2.55 -17.28 2.77
N ALA A 487 -2.44 -15.98 2.44
CA ALA A 487 -3.08 -14.93 3.22
C ALA A 487 -4.61 -15.08 3.22
N ALA A 488 -5.23 -15.36 2.08
CA ALA A 488 -6.67 -15.59 1.97
C ALA A 488 -7.12 -16.78 2.84
N ARG A 489 -6.39 -17.90 2.84
CA ARG A 489 -6.67 -19.06 3.69
C ARG A 489 -6.68 -18.70 5.17
N ARG A 490 -5.74 -17.85 5.62
CA ARG A 490 -5.62 -17.43 7.04
C ARG A 490 -6.75 -16.49 7.48
N HIS A 491 -7.30 -15.70 6.55
CA HIS A 491 -8.36 -14.72 6.84
C HIS A 491 -9.77 -15.20 6.48
N ALA A 492 -9.89 -16.38 5.84
CA ALA A 492 -11.18 -16.93 5.44
C ALA A 492 -12.05 -17.22 6.67
N THR A 493 -13.28 -16.68 6.67
CA THR A 493 -14.27 -16.92 7.73
C THR A 493 -15.25 -18.03 7.37
N HIS A 494 -15.27 -18.47 6.11
CA HIS A 494 -16.16 -19.52 5.60
C HIS A 494 -15.35 -20.63 4.93
N ASP A 495 -15.81 -21.87 5.06
CA ASP A 495 -15.14 -23.05 4.47
C ASP A 495 -15.04 -22.98 2.96
N ARG A 496 -16.02 -22.37 2.27
CA ARG A 496 -15.96 -22.17 0.81
C ARG A 496 -14.76 -21.33 0.39
N ASP A 497 -14.52 -20.21 1.08
CA ASP A 497 -13.41 -19.30 0.78
C ASP A 497 -12.08 -19.95 1.14
N ARG A 498 -12.05 -20.69 2.27
CA ARG A 498 -10.88 -21.46 2.68
C ARG A 498 -10.55 -22.57 1.69
N ALA A 499 -11.55 -23.28 1.16
CA ALA A 499 -11.39 -24.31 0.13
C ALA A 499 -10.90 -23.74 -1.20
N ALA A 500 -11.39 -22.56 -1.61
CA ALA A 500 -10.89 -21.88 -2.80
C ALA A 500 -9.40 -21.50 -2.63
N ALA A 501 -9.04 -20.93 -1.48
CA ALA A 501 -7.66 -20.58 -1.17
C ALA A 501 -6.75 -21.81 -1.08
N CYS A 502 -7.20 -22.91 -0.45
CA CYS A 502 -6.44 -24.16 -0.41
C CYS A 502 -6.21 -24.73 -1.81
N ARG A 503 -7.24 -24.79 -2.67
CA ARG A 503 -7.08 -25.29 -4.06
C ARG A 503 -6.09 -24.47 -4.87
N GLU A 504 -6.08 -23.16 -4.66
CA GLU A 504 -5.12 -22.26 -5.30
C GLU A 504 -3.68 -22.52 -4.82
N ILE A 505 -3.48 -22.79 -3.52
CA ILE A 505 -2.16 -23.16 -2.97
C ILE A 505 -1.71 -24.51 -3.53
N THR A 506 -2.60 -25.51 -3.59
CA THR A 506 -2.24 -26.87 -4.04
C THR A 506 -1.93 -26.98 -5.52
N ALA A 507 -2.27 -25.95 -6.33
CA ALA A 507 -1.85 -25.88 -7.73
C ALA A 507 -0.31 -25.86 -7.90
N TYR A 508 0.43 -25.57 -6.83
CA TYR A 508 1.90 -25.54 -6.80
C TYR A 508 2.51 -26.77 -6.13
N ALA A 509 1.71 -27.75 -5.72
CA ALA A 509 2.20 -28.95 -5.06
C ALA A 509 3.13 -29.76 -5.96
N GLY A 510 4.13 -30.40 -5.35
CA GLY A 510 5.12 -31.24 -6.04
C GLY A 510 6.21 -30.45 -6.78
N THR A 511 6.13 -29.11 -6.76
CA THR A 511 7.10 -28.25 -7.45
C THR A 511 7.90 -27.44 -6.45
N ALA A 512 9.20 -27.72 -6.35
CA ALA A 512 10.11 -26.98 -5.48
C ALA A 512 10.30 -25.54 -5.97
N LEU A 513 10.34 -24.59 -5.03
CA LEU A 513 10.49 -23.17 -5.35
C LEU A 513 11.93 -22.83 -5.79
N ALA A 514 12.05 -22.09 -6.88
CA ALA A 514 13.27 -21.51 -7.44
C ALA A 514 14.40 -22.55 -7.57
N THR A 515 14.17 -23.66 -8.27
CA THR A 515 15.12 -24.78 -8.34
C THR A 515 16.45 -24.43 -8.99
N ASP A 516 16.51 -23.29 -9.69
CA ASP A 516 17.72 -22.74 -10.29
C ASP A 516 18.61 -21.98 -9.29
N LEU A 517 18.13 -21.71 -8.07
CA LEU A 517 18.94 -21.12 -7.00
C LEU A 517 19.54 -22.20 -6.10
N THR A 518 20.81 -22.03 -5.77
CA THR A 518 21.57 -22.92 -4.85
C THR A 518 21.97 -22.22 -3.55
N HIS A 519 21.55 -20.97 -3.36
CA HIS A 519 21.95 -20.18 -2.19
C HIS A 519 21.24 -20.63 -0.92
N PRO A 520 21.92 -20.80 0.22
CA PRO A 520 21.30 -21.29 1.46
C PRO A 520 20.12 -20.47 1.97
N TRP A 521 20.08 -19.16 1.66
CA TRP A 521 18.99 -18.28 2.09
C TRP A 521 17.62 -18.64 1.48
N VAL A 522 17.59 -19.42 0.39
CA VAL A 522 16.34 -19.85 -0.26
C VAL A 522 15.64 -20.98 0.50
N GLU A 523 16.40 -21.78 1.27
CA GLU A 523 15.87 -22.97 1.96
C GLU A 523 14.74 -22.65 2.94
N PRO A 524 14.82 -21.61 3.80
CA PRO A 524 13.70 -21.22 4.66
C PRO A 524 12.43 -20.84 3.87
N ILE A 525 12.57 -20.27 2.68
CA ILE A 525 11.44 -19.86 1.82
C ILE A 525 10.81 -21.10 1.17
N ARG A 526 11.64 -22.04 0.68
CA ARG A 526 11.19 -23.34 0.18
C ARG A 526 10.42 -24.12 1.24
N GLU A 527 10.96 -24.18 2.45
CA GLU A 527 10.33 -24.86 3.57
C GLU A 527 9.01 -24.22 3.99
N ALA A 528 8.94 -22.87 4.02
CA ALA A 528 7.70 -22.16 4.30
C ALA A 528 6.61 -22.46 3.24
N ALA A 529 6.97 -22.43 1.96
CA ALA A 529 6.05 -22.76 0.88
C ALA A 529 5.58 -24.23 0.96
N ARG A 530 6.50 -25.17 1.18
CA ARG A 530 6.19 -26.60 1.36
C ARG A 530 5.20 -26.82 2.52
N ARG A 531 5.44 -26.20 3.68
CA ARG A 531 4.53 -26.26 4.84
C ARG A 531 3.16 -25.70 4.54
N ASP A 532 3.11 -24.53 3.88
CA ASP A 532 1.83 -23.92 3.52
C ASP A 532 1.05 -24.81 2.52
N THR A 533 1.72 -25.47 1.58
CA THR A 533 1.12 -26.46 0.68
C THR A 533 0.59 -27.69 1.42
N LEU A 534 1.38 -28.29 2.31
CA LEU A 534 0.95 -29.45 3.10
C LEU A 534 -0.24 -29.14 3.99
N ASN A 535 -0.25 -27.97 4.62
CA ASN A 535 -1.40 -27.50 5.40
C ASN A 535 -2.66 -27.33 4.54
N ALA A 536 -2.53 -26.88 3.29
CA ALA A 536 -3.65 -26.78 2.37
C ALA A 536 -4.16 -28.16 1.92
N LEU A 537 -3.25 -29.09 1.59
CA LEU A 537 -3.58 -30.47 1.22
C LEU A 537 -4.28 -31.21 2.37
N GLY A 538 -3.71 -31.16 3.57
CA GLY A 538 -4.30 -31.78 4.77
C GLY A 538 -5.67 -31.20 5.11
N TRP A 539 -5.84 -29.88 4.96
CA TRP A 539 -7.16 -29.26 5.16
C TRP A 539 -8.18 -29.75 4.12
N LEU A 540 -7.82 -29.81 2.82
CA LEU A 540 -8.71 -30.32 1.78
C LEU A 540 -9.05 -31.81 2.00
N ALA A 541 -8.07 -32.63 2.37
CA ALA A 541 -8.26 -34.05 2.65
C ALA A 541 -9.22 -34.29 3.82
N ALA A 542 -9.16 -33.46 4.86
CA ALA A 542 -10.06 -33.54 6.01
C ALA A 542 -11.49 -33.04 5.73
N HIS A 543 -11.70 -32.24 4.68
CA HIS A 543 -13.00 -31.63 4.36
C HIS A 543 -13.60 -32.18 3.05
N THR A 544 -13.06 -33.29 2.54
CA THR A 544 -13.59 -34.00 1.39
C THR A 544 -14.27 -35.28 1.84
N GLU A 545 -15.51 -35.49 1.42
CA GLU A 545 -16.29 -36.69 1.75
C GLU A 545 -15.91 -37.89 0.86
N ASP A 546 -15.45 -37.63 -0.36
CA ASP A 546 -15.04 -38.66 -1.33
C ASP A 546 -13.68 -39.28 -0.96
N PRO A 547 -13.65 -40.57 -0.58
CA PRO A 547 -12.41 -41.27 -0.22
C PRO A 547 -11.33 -41.26 -1.32
N HIS A 548 -11.72 -41.30 -2.60
CA HIS A 548 -10.76 -41.32 -3.71
C HIS A 548 -10.08 -39.96 -3.88
N THR A 549 -10.85 -38.86 -3.79
CA THR A 549 -10.28 -37.52 -3.78
C THR A 549 -9.37 -37.29 -2.58
N THR A 550 -9.74 -37.79 -1.39
CA THR A 550 -8.88 -37.74 -0.19
C THR A 550 -7.57 -38.50 -0.41
N LEU A 551 -7.61 -39.67 -1.05
CA LEU A 551 -6.42 -40.44 -1.38
C LEU A 551 -5.48 -39.65 -2.29
N GLY A 552 -5.99 -39.09 -3.40
CA GLY A 552 -5.17 -38.29 -4.32
C GLY A 552 -4.54 -37.06 -3.67
N LEU A 553 -5.23 -36.42 -2.71
CA LEU A 553 -4.68 -35.32 -1.92
C LEU A 553 -3.55 -35.77 -0.98
N LEU A 554 -3.69 -36.94 -0.35
CA LEU A 554 -2.64 -37.52 0.51
C LEU A 554 -1.43 -38.02 -0.28
N GLU A 555 -1.64 -38.61 -1.46
CA GLU A 555 -0.56 -38.99 -2.39
C GLU A 555 0.22 -37.76 -2.83
N THR A 556 -0.47 -36.68 -3.20
CA THR A 556 0.15 -35.38 -3.49
C THR A 556 0.92 -34.84 -2.27
N ALA A 557 0.39 -35.02 -1.05
CA ALA A 557 1.10 -34.60 0.17
C ALA A 557 2.40 -35.39 0.40
N ILE A 558 2.40 -36.69 0.10
CA ILE A 558 3.61 -37.54 0.19
C ILE A 558 4.66 -37.15 -0.84
N GLU A 559 4.27 -36.73 -2.05
CA GLU A 559 5.24 -36.19 -3.02
C GLU A 559 5.98 -34.97 -2.48
N ASN A 560 5.34 -34.19 -1.61
CA ASN A 560 5.91 -32.99 -0.98
C ASN A 560 6.61 -33.26 0.36
N ASP A 561 6.28 -34.37 1.03
CA ASP A 561 6.88 -34.78 2.30
C ASP A 561 6.97 -36.30 2.43
N PRO A 562 7.86 -36.95 1.64
CA PRO A 562 7.90 -38.40 1.53
C PRO A 562 8.29 -39.10 2.82
N TYR A 563 8.93 -38.39 3.75
CA TYR A 563 9.41 -38.92 5.02
C TYR A 563 8.40 -38.74 6.16
N ASN A 564 7.28 -38.05 5.92
CA ASN A 564 6.25 -37.86 6.94
C ASN A 564 5.39 -39.10 7.10
N GLU A 565 5.78 -39.92 8.07
CA GLU A 565 5.14 -41.20 8.36
C GLU A 565 3.63 -41.08 8.67
N HIS A 566 3.18 -39.96 9.23
CA HIS A 566 1.75 -39.75 9.53
C HIS A 566 0.89 -39.74 8.24
N LEU A 567 1.40 -39.15 7.15
CA LEU A 567 0.69 -39.16 5.86
C LEU A 567 0.53 -40.59 5.33
N TRP A 568 1.56 -41.41 5.48
CA TRP A 568 1.52 -42.83 5.11
C TRP A 568 0.52 -43.62 5.97
N GLN A 569 0.45 -43.35 7.28
CA GLN A 569 -0.53 -43.97 8.16
C GLN A 569 -1.98 -43.64 7.75
N GLU A 570 -2.25 -42.40 7.36
CA GLU A 570 -3.56 -41.99 6.84
C GLU A 570 -3.92 -42.70 5.53
N ILE A 571 -2.96 -42.84 4.61
CA ILE A 571 -3.14 -43.62 3.37
C ILE A 571 -3.43 -45.10 3.69
N LEU A 572 -2.72 -45.71 4.64
CA LEU A 572 -2.99 -47.09 5.06
C LEU A 572 -4.41 -47.25 5.60
N ARG A 573 -4.86 -46.33 6.48
CA ARG A 573 -6.25 -46.33 6.99
C ARG A 573 -7.27 -46.16 5.86
N LEU A 574 -6.95 -45.35 4.85
CA LEU A 574 -7.84 -45.08 3.73
C LEU A 574 -7.95 -46.26 2.76
N HIS A 575 -6.84 -46.89 2.36
CA HIS A 575 -6.87 -48.13 1.57
C HIS A 575 -7.62 -49.25 2.28
N HIS A 576 -7.47 -49.37 3.60
CA HIS A 576 -8.25 -50.33 4.38
C HIS A 576 -9.75 -50.02 4.30
N ARG A 577 -10.18 -48.77 4.52
CA ARG A 577 -11.60 -48.37 4.38
C ARG A 577 -12.16 -48.63 2.97
N LEU A 578 -11.31 -48.53 1.95
CA LEU A 578 -11.65 -48.81 0.55
C LEU A 578 -11.64 -50.31 0.21
N GLY A 579 -11.21 -51.18 1.12
CA GLY A 579 -11.09 -52.64 0.89
C GLY A 579 -9.88 -53.04 0.03
N GLU A 580 -8.95 -52.12 -0.23
CA GLU A 580 -7.79 -52.31 -1.10
C GLU A 580 -6.60 -52.92 -0.33
N HIS A 581 -6.77 -54.14 0.19
CA HIS A 581 -5.78 -54.78 1.07
C HIS A 581 -4.40 -54.97 0.40
N ASP A 582 -4.35 -55.22 -0.91
CA ASP A 582 -3.09 -55.33 -1.66
C ASP A 582 -2.31 -54.01 -1.68
N ALA A 583 -3.00 -52.87 -1.61
CA ALA A 583 -2.38 -51.55 -1.58
C ALA A 583 -1.66 -51.26 -0.25
N LEU A 584 -2.12 -51.85 0.86
CA LEU A 584 -1.48 -51.71 2.18
C LEU A 584 -0.03 -52.19 2.16
N GLY A 585 0.23 -53.34 1.54
CA GLY A 585 1.57 -53.89 1.40
C GLY A 585 2.48 -52.99 0.56
N ARG A 586 1.99 -52.54 -0.59
CA ARG A 586 2.74 -51.65 -1.49
C ARG A 586 3.08 -50.31 -0.84
N ALA A 587 2.11 -49.67 -0.18
CA ALA A 587 2.30 -48.40 0.52
C ALA A 587 3.35 -48.53 1.64
N TYR A 588 3.30 -49.61 2.43
CA TYR A 588 4.29 -49.85 3.48
C TYR A 588 5.70 -50.13 2.93
N THR A 589 5.81 -50.88 1.83
CA THR A 589 7.11 -51.09 1.15
C THR A 589 7.68 -49.77 0.64
N LEU A 590 6.85 -48.91 0.05
CA LEU A 590 7.28 -47.60 -0.45
C LEU A 590 7.71 -46.66 0.68
N LEU A 591 6.95 -46.60 1.79
CA LEU A 591 7.36 -45.90 3.01
C LEU A 591 8.72 -46.39 3.51
N THR A 592 8.90 -47.71 3.58
CA THR A 592 10.15 -48.32 4.05
C THR A 592 11.33 -47.91 3.18
N HIS A 593 11.15 -47.90 1.85
CA HIS A 593 12.16 -47.42 0.92
C HIS A 593 12.46 -45.94 1.13
N LYS A 594 11.43 -45.10 1.30
CA LYS A 594 11.60 -43.66 1.52
C LYS A 594 12.32 -43.33 2.83
N LEU A 595 11.96 -43.95 3.95
CA LEU A 595 12.67 -43.73 5.21
C LEU A 595 14.12 -44.24 5.16
N ALA A 596 14.40 -45.30 4.40
CA ALA A 596 15.77 -45.78 4.22
C ALA A 596 16.67 -44.75 3.51
N GLU A 597 16.13 -43.86 2.66
CA GLU A 597 16.89 -42.77 2.02
C GLU A 597 17.52 -41.81 3.05
N ILE A 598 16.93 -41.69 4.25
CA ILE A 598 17.45 -40.89 5.37
C ILE A 598 18.05 -41.75 6.51
N GLY A 599 18.24 -43.05 6.28
CA GLY A 599 18.77 -43.98 7.27
C GLY A 599 17.79 -44.41 8.36
N GLU A 600 16.51 -44.11 8.21
CA GLU A 600 15.45 -44.42 9.18
C GLU A 600 14.66 -45.68 8.77
N LYS A 601 13.85 -46.19 9.70
CA LYS A 601 12.93 -47.32 9.48
C LYS A 601 11.52 -46.97 9.96
N PRO A 602 10.47 -47.61 9.43
CA PRO A 602 9.11 -47.39 9.92
C PRO A 602 9.02 -47.58 11.45
N SER A 603 8.32 -46.66 12.11
CA SER A 603 8.14 -46.67 13.55
C SER A 603 7.38 -47.92 14.02
N GLN A 604 7.43 -48.16 15.33
CA GLN A 604 6.66 -49.25 15.91
C GLN A 604 5.14 -49.01 15.76
N GLU A 605 4.71 -47.75 15.79
CA GLU A 605 3.30 -47.37 15.61
C GLU A 605 2.79 -47.77 14.23
N THR A 606 3.52 -47.42 13.16
CA THR A 606 3.12 -47.77 11.79
C THR A 606 3.12 -49.28 11.55
N ARG A 607 4.07 -50.00 12.13
CA ARG A 607 4.11 -51.48 12.08
C ARG A 607 2.87 -52.08 12.74
N ARG A 608 2.54 -51.64 13.95
CA ARG A 608 1.33 -52.10 14.66
C ARG A 608 0.06 -51.74 13.89
N LEU A 609 -0.02 -50.53 13.33
CA LEU A 609 -1.15 -50.12 12.50
C LEU A 609 -1.34 -51.06 11.31
N LEU A 610 -0.28 -51.38 10.57
CA LEU A 610 -0.36 -52.30 9.43
C LEU A 610 -0.85 -53.69 9.85
N ASP A 611 -0.31 -54.22 10.95
CA ASP A 611 -0.71 -55.52 11.47
C ASP A 611 -2.20 -55.51 11.86
N ASP A 612 -2.67 -54.49 12.58
CA ASP A 612 -4.09 -54.34 12.96
C ASP A 612 -5.01 -54.26 11.73
N LEU A 613 -4.63 -53.49 10.70
CA LEU A 613 -5.42 -53.33 9.47
C LEU A 613 -5.46 -54.60 8.60
N ARG A 614 -4.48 -55.50 8.75
CA ARG A 614 -4.48 -56.81 8.07
C ARG A 614 -5.38 -57.84 8.75
N HIS A 615 -5.52 -57.77 10.07
CA HIS A 615 -6.32 -58.72 10.85
C HIS A 615 -7.79 -58.32 11.00
N LYS A 616 -8.11 -57.02 10.90
CA LYS A 616 -9.50 -56.55 10.81
C LYS A 616 -10.03 -56.79 9.40
N LYS A 617 -11.14 -57.53 9.27
CA LYS A 617 -11.95 -57.51 8.05
C LYS A 617 -12.91 -56.32 8.13
N VAL A 618 -13.01 -55.57 7.04
CA VAL A 618 -13.92 -54.42 6.86
C VAL A 618 -15.37 -54.89 6.84
#